data_AF-A0A959YHE0-F1
#
_entry.id   AF-A0A959YHE0-F1
#
_cell.length_a   1.000
_cell.length_b   1.000
_cell.length_c   1.000
_cell.angle_alpha   90.00
_cell.angle_beta   90.00
_cell.angle_gamma   90.00
#
_symmetry.space_group_name_H-M   'P 1'
#
loop_
_entity.id
_entity.type
_entity.pdbx_description
1 polymer ?
#
loop_
_entity_poly.entity_id
_entity_poly.type
_entity_poly.pdbx_seq_one_letter_code
_entity_poly.pdbx_strand_id
1 'polypeptide(L)'
;MRSLFIQAALAGAFLMVPTLAGAQCRSFAKNKCIPQLAPYKFNESFNAAQMAPGDEAEVNLTFYSGQQYRVMVCPHPILGEVNWKLVDGSNQILFESLADQPKAYFDLKM
;
A
#
# COMPACT_ATOMS: atom_id res chain seq x y z
N MET A 1 -45.02 20.37 -12.77
CA MET A 1 -44.63 19.94 -11.39
C MET A 1 -44.07 18.52 -11.34
N ARG A 2 -44.74 17.45 -11.80
CA ARG A 2 -44.19 16.06 -11.78
C ARG A 2 -42.83 15.87 -12.49
N SER A 3 -42.61 16.53 -13.63
CA SER A 3 -41.33 16.44 -14.38
C SER A 3 -40.16 17.14 -13.67
N LEU A 4 -40.42 18.24 -12.95
CA LEU A 4 -39.43 18.95 -12.12
C LEU A 4 -38.97 18.11 -10.92
N PHE A 5 -39.88 17.34 -10.31
CA PHE A 5 -39.52 16.42 -9.23
C PHE A 5 -38.65 15.25 -9.70
N ILE A 6 -38.89 14.71 -10.90
CA ILE A 6 -38.08 13.62 -11.47
C ILE A 6 -36.68 14.13 -11.83
N GLN A 7 -36.57 15.32 -12.41
CA GLN A 7 -35.28 15.94 -12.72
C GLN A 7 -34.46 16.29 -11.47
N ALA A 8 -35.12 16.79 -10.41
CA ALA A 8 -34.49 17.04 -9.12
C ALA A 8 -34.02 15.73 -8.44
N ALA A 9 -34.78 14.64 -8.57
CA ALA A 9 -34.40 13.34 -8.04
C ALA A 9 -33.19 12.73 -8.76
N LEU A 10 -33.11 12.85 -10.09
CA LEU A 10 -31.94 12.41 -10.86
C LEU A 10 -30.69 13.24 -10.57
N ALA A 11 -30.84 14.56 -10.39
CA ALA A 11 -29.71 15.44 -10.04
C ALA A 11 -29.18 15.18 -8.61
N GLY A 12 -30.06 14.83 -7.66
CA GLY A 12 -29.68 14.46 -6.30
C GLY A 12 -28.93 13.13 -6.19
N ALA A 13 -29.23 12.15 -7.06
CA ALA A 13 -28.56 10.85 -7.06
C ALA A 13 -27.09 10.93 -7.54
N PHE A 14 -26.75 11.93 -8.36
CA PHE A 14 -25.38 12.09 -8.89
C PHE A 14 -24.41 12.72 -7.87
N LEU A 15 -24.91 13.34 -6.79
CA LEU A 15 -24.09 14.01 -5.77
C LEU A 15 -23.56 13.07 -4.67
N MET A 16 -23.90 11.77 -4.68
CA MET A 16 -23.48 10.80 -3.65
C MET A 16 -22.21 9.99 -3.98
N VAL A 17 -21.44 10.36 -5.00
CA VAL A 17 -20.19 9.67 -5.36
C VAL A 17 -19.09 10.73 -5.41
N PRO A 18 -18.08 10.78 -4.50
CA PRO A 18 -17.10 9.70 -4.29
C PRO A 18 -16.39 9.67 -2.90
N THR A 19 -16.45 8.57 -2.15
CA THR A 19 -15.54 8.35 -0.98
C THR A 19 -14.87 6.97 -0.94
N LEU A 20 -15.07 6.15 -1.97
CA LEU A 20 -14.64 4.75 -1.99
C LEU A 20 -13.14 4.52 -2.25
N ALA A 21 -12.39 5.52 -2.75
CA ALA A 21 -11.02 5.29 -3.19
C ALA A 21 -10.03 5.07 -2.03
N GLY A 22 -10.09 5.87 -0.97
CA GLY A 22 -9.16 5.78 0.17
C GLY A 22 -9.43 4.62 1.14
N ALA A 23 -10.69 4.15 1.22
CA ALA A 23 -11.08 3.05 2.11
C ALA A 23 -10.56 1.68 1.65
N GLN A 24 -10.34 1.50 0.34
CA GLN A 24 -9.93 0.23 -0.24
C GLN A 24 -8.51 -0.18 0.19
N CYS A 25 -7.57 0.76 0.23
CA CYS A 25 -6.19 0.49 0.65
C CYS A 25 -6.10 0.05 2.11
N ARG A 26 -6.84 0.72 3.02
CA ARG A 26 -6.87 0.38 4.45
C ARG A 26 -7.47 -1.01 4.69
N SER A 27 -8.59 -1.32 4.04
CA SER A 27 -9.25 -2.63 4.19
C SER A 27 -8.39 -3.76 3.61
N PHE A 28 -7.77 -3.54 2.44
CA PHE A 28 -6.84 -4.49 1.84
C PHE A 28 -5.64 -4.75 2.75
N ALA A 29 -4.95 -3.69 3.20
CA ALA A 29 -3.81 -3.81 4.10
C ALA A 29 -4.16 -4.60 5.36
N LYS A 30 -5.29 -4.27 6.01
CA LYS A 30 -5.77 -4.95 7.21
C LYS A 30 -6.01 -6.44 6.99
N ASN A 31 -6.64 -6.82 5.89
CA ASN A 31 -7.11 -8.18 5.68
C ASN A 31 -6.09 -9.08 4.97
N LYS A 32 -5.15 -8.50 4.20
CA LYS A 32 -4.21 -9.25 3.35
C LYS A 32 -2.74 -9.07 3.73
N CYS A 33 -2.35 -7.89 4.22
CA CYS A 33 -0.95 -7.56 4.48
C CYS A 33 -0.58 -7.74 5.95
N ILE A 34 -1.34 -7.15 6.87
CA ILE A 34 -1.06 -7.21 8.32
C ILE A 34 -0.91 -8.66 8.84
N PRO A 35 -1.73 -9.65 8.43
CA PRO A 35 -1.55 -11.03 8.87
C PRO A 35 -0.20 -11.64 8.51
N GLN A 36 0.46 -11.14 7.45
CA GLN A 36 1.77 -11.63 6.99
C GLN A 36 2.93 -11.09 7.85
N LEU A 37 2.68 -10.08 8.69
CA LEU A 37 3.72 -9.51 9.56
C LEU A 37 4.13 -10.45 10.69
N ALA A 38 3.35 -11.50 10.98
CA ALA A 38 3.70 -12.47 12.02
C ALA A 38 5.16 -12.98 11.86
N PRO A 39 5.95 -13.03 12.95
CA PRO A 39 5.58 -12.81 14.35
C PRO A 39 5.68 -11.34 14.84
N TYR A 40 5.97 -10.37 13.96
CA TYR A 40 6.14 -8.97 14.33
C TYR A 40 4.80 -8.29 14.64
N LYS A 41 4.82 -7.35 15.60
CA LYS A 41 3.66 -6.52 15.92
C LYS A 41 3.59 -5.35 14.93
N PHE A 42 2.44 -5.22 14.26
CA PHE A 42 2.16 -4.04 13.45
C PHE A 42 2.20 -2.77 14.32
N ASN A 43 2.98 -1.77 13.90
CA ASN A 43 3.20 -0.52 14.64
C ASN A 43 2.11 0.53 14.41
N GLU A 44 0.94 0.12 13.92
CA GLU A 44 -0.22 0.97 13.60
C GLU A 44 0.02 2.01 12.50
N SER A 45 1.19 1.96 11.84
CA SER A 45 1.56 2.84 10.73
C SER A 45 1.90 2.01 9.49
N PHE A 46 1.40 2.43 8.34
CA PHE A 46 1.79 1.87 7.06
C PHE A 46 1.84 2.97 6.00
N ASN A 47 2.74 2.79 5.04
CA ASN A 47 2.81 3.65 3.87
C ASN A 47 2.03 2.97 2.74
N ALA A 48 1.12 3.71 2.11
CA ALA A 48 0.38 3.22 0.96
C ALA A 48 0.22 4.34 -0.07
N ALA A 49 0.31 3.95 -1.34
CA ALA A 49 0.06 4.80 -2.48
C ALA A 49 -0.84 4.06 -3.47
N GLN A 50 -1.68 4.81 -4.19
CA GLN A 50 -2.36 4.27 -5.36
C GLN A 50 -1.39 4.33 -6.54
N MET A 51 -1.22 3.21 -7.23
CA MET A 51 -0.28 3.06 -8.34
C MET A 51 -0.99 2.37 -9.51
N ALA A 52 -0.58 2.72 -10.72
CA ALA A 52 -0.87 1.99 -11.95
C ALA A 52 0.30 1.05 -12.32
N PRO A 53 0.06 0.02 -13.13
CA PRO A 53 1.15 -0.81 -13.66
C PRO A 53 2.17 0.04 -14.43
N GLY A 54 3.44 -0.10 -14.09
CA GLY A 54 4.54 0.70 -14.65
C GLY A 54 4.92 1.94 -13.83
N ASP A 55 4.13 2.29 -12.81
CA ASP A 55 4.49 3.36 -11.88
C ASP A 55 5.65 2.94 -10.96
N GLU A 56 6.49 3.91 -10.61
CA GLU A 56 7.55 3.78 -9.62
C GLU A 56 7.26 4.66 -8.39
N ALA A 57 7.66 4.20 -7.22
CA ALA A 57 7.51 4.94 -5.98
C ALA A 57 8.70 4.69 -5.04
N GLU A 58 9.04 5.71 -4.25
CA GLU A 58 10.07 5.64 -3.21
C GLU A 58 9.46 6.05 -1.87
N VAL A 59 9.91 5.40 -0.79
CA VAL A 59 9.50 5.71 0.57
C VAL A 59 10.73 5.80 1.46
N ASN A 60 10.88 6.93 2.15
CA ASN A 60 11.93 7.13 3.13
C ASN A 60 11.47 6.60 4.50
N LEU A 61 12.23 5.66 5.07
CA LEU A 61 11.97 5.04 6.35
C LEU A 61 13.10 5.33 7.31
N THR A 62 12.78 5.57 8.58
CA THR A 62 13.76 5.73 9.67
C THR A 62 13.69 4.51 10.58
N PHE A 63 14.84 3.91 10.86
CA PHE A 63 14.98 2.78 11.77
C PHE A 63 15.85 3.17 12.96
N TYR A 64 15.49 2.69 14.15
CA TYR A 64 16.20 3.00 15.39
C TYR A 64 17.01 1.79 15.87
N SER A 65 18.18 2.04 16.44
CA SER A 65 19.07 0.98 16.94
C SER A 65 18.45 0.15 18.07
N GLY A 66 18.80 -1.13 18.16
CA GLY A 66 18.31 -2.05 19.17
C GLY A 66 16.95 -2.69 18.86
N GLN A 67 16.38 -2.42 17.68
CA GLN A 67 15.09 -2.97 17.24
C GLN A 67 15.28 -3.96 16.08
N GLN A 68 14.35 -4.91 15.98
CA GLN A 68 14.23 -5.82 14.86
C GLN A 68 13.03 -5.38 14.02
N TYR A 69 13.27 -5.13 12.74
CA TYR A 69 12.27 -4.65 11.80
C TYR A 69 12.02 -5.69 10.72
N ARG A 70 10.78 -5.68 10.22
CA ARG A 70 10.39 -6.31 8.97
C ARG A 70 9.91 -5.22 8.02
N VAL A 71 10.61 -5.06 6.90
CA VAL A 71 10.11 -4.26 5.77
C VAL A 71 9.32 -5.21 4.88
N MET A 72 8.07 -4.87 4.59
CA MET A 72 7.17 -5.69 3.78
C MET A 72 6.55 -4.84 2.67
N VAL A 73 6.58 -5.38 1.46
CA VAL A 73 5.88 -4.84 0.30
C VAL A 73 4.71 -5.77 -0.01
N CYS A 74 3.50 -5.23 0.05
CA CYS A 74 2.26 -5.98 -0.16
C CYS A 74 1.48 -5.36 -1.32
N PRO A 75 1.82 -5.71 -2.58
CA PRO A 75 1.18 -5.15 -3.75
C PRO A 75 -0.21 -5.75 -3.97
N HIS A 76 -1.12 -4.96 -4.52
CA HIS A 76 -2.38 -5.50 -5.03
C HIS A 76 -2.10 -6.30 -6.33
N PRO A 77 -2.74 -7.46 -6.57
CA PRO A 77 -2.47 -8.30 -7.74
C PRO A 77 -2.61 -7.61 -9.11
N ILE A 78 -3.36 -6.51 -9.17
CA ILE A 78 -3.53 -5.70 -10.39
C ILE A 78 -2.22 -5.07 -10.89
N LEU A 79 -1.24 -4.86 -10.00
CA LEU A 79 0.06 -4.30 -10.36
C LEU A 79 0.97 -5.32 -11.06
N GLY A 80 0.60 -6.60 -11.05
CA GLY A 80 1.40 -7.67 -11.63
C GLY A 80 2.67 -7.94 -10.82
N GLU A 81 3.77 -8.18 -11.52
CA GLU A 81 5.07 -8.46 -10.92
C GLU A 81 5.72 -7.16 -10.42
N VAL A 82 6.04 -7.12 -9.11
CA VAL A 82 6.60 -5.94 -8.46
C VAL A 82 8.02 -6.24 -8.00
N ASN A 83 8.97 -5.48 -8.54
CA ASN A 83 10.33 -5.41 -8.03
C ASN A 83 10.38 -4.39 -6.90
N TRP A 84 11.21 -4.64 -5.88
CA TRP A 84 11.51 -3.64 -4.87
C TRP A 84 12.89 -3.84 -4.28
N LYS A 85 13.51 -2.74 -3.85
CA LYS A 85 14.81 -2.73 -3.19
C LYS A 85 14.78 -1.87 -1.95
N LEU A 86 15.57 -2.26 -0.96
CA LEU A 86 15.88 -1.44 0.20
C LEU A 86 17.30 -0.94 0.04
N VAL A 87 17.47 0.37 0.08
CA VAL A 87 18.77 1.04 0.01
C VAL A 87 19.03 1.81 1.30
N ASP A 88 20.31 2.01 1.64
CA ASP A 88 20.70 2.91 2.71
C ASP A 88 20.80 4.38 2.23
N GLY A 89 21.16 5.29 3.15
CA GLY A 89 21.33 6.71 2.83
C GLY A 89 22.49 7.03 1.87
N SER A 90 23.34 6.04 1.54
CA SER A 90 24.41 6.15 0.55
C SER A 90 24.04 5.46 -0.78
N ASN A 91 22.79 5.07 -0.96
CA ASN A 91 22.28 4.29 -2.09
C ASN A 91 22.89 2.88 -2.22
N GLN A 92 23.48 2.33 -1.16
CA GLN A 92 23.90 0.94 -1.15
C GLN A 92 22.68 0.02 -1.03
N ILE A 93 22.57 -0.96 -1.92
CA ILE A 93 21.50 -1.97 -1.87
C ILE A 93 21.74 -2.88 -0.67
N LEU A 94 20.82 -2.83 0.29
CA LEU A 94 20.79 -3.72 1.45
C LEU A 94 20.01 -5.00 1.12
N PHE A 95 19.00 -4.88 0.26
CA PHE A 95 18.15 -5.98 -0.17
C PHE A 95 17.49 -5.67 -1.51
N GLU A 96 17.26 -6.69 -2.32
CA GLU A 96 16.52 -6.61 -3.57
C GLU A 96 15.63 -7.85 -3.75
N SER A 97 14.40 -7.60 -4.18
CA SER A 97 13.42 -8.60 -4.60
C SER A 97 13.14 -8.42 -6.08
N LEU A 98 13.39 -9.48 -6.85
CA LEU A 98 13.16 -9.52 -8.28
C LEU A 98 11.83 -10.20 -8.61
N ALA A 99 11.28 -9.87 -9.77
CA ALA A 99 10.00 -10.35 -10.27
C ALA A 99 9.97 -11.87 -10.47
N ASP A 100 11.09 -12.47 -10.89
CA ASP A 100 11.24 -13.91 -11.10
C ASP A 100 11.37 -14.69 -9.77
N GLN A 101 11.83 -14.01 -8.71
CA GLN A 101 12.01 -14.57 -7.37
C GLN A 101 11.49 -13.61 -6.29
N PRO A 102 10.16 -13.36 -6.27
CA PRO A 102 9.60 -12.30 -5.45
C PRO A 102 9.67 -12.67 -3.96
N LYS A 103 10.21 -11.75 -3.18
CA LYS A 103 10.24 -11.80 -1.72
C LYS A 103 9.36 -10.70 -1.17
N ALA A 104 8.31 -11.08 -0.43
CA ALA A 104 7.34 -10.13 0.10
C ALA A 104 7.91 -9.26 1.24
N TYR A 105 8.98 -9.72 1.91
CA TYR A 105 9.55 -9.00 3.04
C TYR A 105 11.06 -9.25 3.21
N PHE A 106 11.68 -8.37 4.00
CA PHE A 106 13.05 -8.48 4.46
C PHE A 106 13.13 -8.11 5.95
N ASP A 107 13.82 -8.94 6.73
CA ASP A 107 14.01 -8.75 8.15
C ASP A 107 15.42 -8.18 8.40
N LEU A 108 15.49 -7.12 9.20
CA LEU A 108 16.74 -6.45 9.53
C LEU A 108 16.81 -6.09 11.01
N LYS A 109 18.05 -5.98 11.50
CA LYS A 109 18.37 -5.56 12.87
C LYS A 109 19.28 -4.34 12.80
N MET A 110 18.92 -3.30 13.55
CA MET A 110 19.68 -2.05 13.68
C MET A 110 20.33 -1.92 15.05
#